data_AF-A0A9P9E3Z1-F1
#
_entry.id   AF-A0A9P9E3Z1-F1
#
_cell.length_a   1.000
_cell.length_b   1.000
_cell.length_c   1.000
_cell.angle_alpha   90.00
_cell.angle_beta   90.00
_cell.angle_gamma   90.00
#
_symmetry.space_group_name_H-M   'P 1'
#
loop_
_entity.id
_entity.type
_entity.pdbx_description
1 polymer ?
#
loop_
_entity_poly.entity_id
_entity_poly.type
_entity_poly.pdbx_seq_one_letter_code
_entity_poly.pdbx_strand_id
1 'polypeptide(L)'
;MTFLISTSEFYLSPDPLTTRDPSTQPALNLISHNILTKLKNIGPARIRDLRRPHDTNLQILSHIPVDVSPSTCRRLNDTLASQIHFHPDRFAALALLSTWDPKEAAAELVRCVARKKCVGGMLVFGAEGMQGMQGNGKVWDREMDAVWSVAERFNVPVALRVMFPTRGQVNTQYESFFPPNSPVLHSLVTNLHSAHTASPFQVLALYTAGIFDRFPKLKILLSSNGHSIPTLLPKISALLQANPSIPPG
;
A
#
# COMPACT_ATOMS: atom_id res chain seq x y z
N MET A 1 1.86 29.45 10.33
CA MET A 1 1.72 28.64 9.10
C MET A 1 1.62 27.18 9.51
N THR A 2 0.63 26.45 9.00
CA THR A 2 0.43 25.02 9.28
C THR A 2 1.38 24.21 8.41
N PHE A 3 2.12 23.25 9.00
CA PHE A 3 2.97 22.34 8.24
C PHE A 3 2.13 21.16 7.74
N LEU A 4 1.95 21.06 6.42
CA LEU A 4 1.11 20.04 5.78
C LEU A 4 1.95 18.89 5.21
N ILE A 5 1.55 17.66 5.54
CA ILE A 5 2.15 16.43 5.07
C ILE A 5 1.09 15.61 4.33
N SER A 6 1.32 15.31 3.05
CA SER A 6 0.48 14.34 2.34
C SER A 6 1.05 12.93 2.48
N THR A 7 0.19 11.95 2.73
CA THR A 7 0.57 10.58 3.12
C THR A 7 0.06 9.48 2.18
N SER A 8 -0.66 9.85 1.12
CA SER A 8 -1.21 8.92 0.12
C SER A 8 -0.81 9.31 -1.29
N GLU A 9 0.50 9.42 -1.51
CA GLU A 9 1.10 9.90 -2.74
C GLU A 9 1.86 8.77 -3.44
N PHE A 10 1.54 8.53 -4.70
CA PHE A 10 2.15 7.42 -5.44
C PHE A 10 3.34 7.85 -6.31
N TYR A 11 4.22 6.89 -6.54
CA TYR A 11 5.33 6.94 -7.49
C TYR A 11 5.36 5.67 -8.33
N LEU A 12 5.55 5.82 -9.63
CA LEU A 12 5.79 4.71 -10.56
C LEU A 12 7.26 4.71 -10.94
N SER A 13 8.00 3.70 -10.51
CA SER A 13 9.40 3.53 -10.93
C SER A 13 9.46 3.30 -12.45
N PRO A 14 10.48 3.82 -13.14
CA PRO A 14 10.78 3.42 -14.51
C PRO A 14 11.28 1.96 -14.61
N ASP A 15 11.70 1.36 -13.49
CA ASP A 15 12.18 -0.02 -13.47
C ASP A 15 11.07 -1.01 -13.85
N PRO A 16 11.41 -2.11 -14.55
CA PRO A 16 10.43 -3.11 -14.92
C PRO A 16 9.83 -3.79 -13.69
N LEU A 17 8.51 -3.90 -13.68
CA LEU A 17 7.75 -4.66 -12.69
C LEU A 17 7.77 -6.13 -13.08
N THR A 18 8.65 -6.91 -12.45
CA THR A 18 8.68 -8.37 -12.64
C THR A 18 7.55 -9.00 -11.82
N THR A 19 6.52 -9.47 -12.52
CA THR A 19 5.40 -10.24 -11.95
C THR A 19 5.51 -11.70 -12.38
N ARG A 20 4.93 -12.63 -11.60
CA ARG A 20 5.00 -14.07 -11.91
C ARG A 20 4.10 -14.47 -13.08
N ASP A 21 2.98 -13.78 -13.29
CA ASP A 21 1.97 -14.07 -14.30
C ASP A 21 1.53 -12.77 -15.02
N PRO A 22 1.47 -12.74 -16.37
CA PRO A 22 0.87 -11.63 -17.12
C PRO A 22 -0.51 -11.15 -16.62
N SER A 23 -1.35 -12.04 -16.10
CA SER A 23 -2.68 -11.71 -15.56
C SER A 23 -2.60 -10.85 -14.29
N THR A 24 -1.52 -11.02 -13.52
CA THR A 24 -1.21 -10.29 -12.28
C THR A 24 -0.50 -8.96 -12.52
N GLN A 25 -0.19 -8.63 -13.78
CA GLN A 25 0.39 -7.34 -14.11
C GLN A 25 -0.60 -6.21 -13.79
N PRO A 26 -0.13 -5.10 -13.19
CA PRO A 26 -0.97 -3.94 -12.96
C PRO A 26 -1.45 -3.40 -14.31
N ALA A 27 -2.73 -3.05 -14.38
CA ALA A 27 -3.38 -2.53 -15.59
C ALA A 27 -3.00 -1.06 -15.84
N LEU A 28 -1.70 -0.77 -15.99
CA LEU A 28 -1.18 0.58 -16.20
C LEU A 28 -1.65 1.20 -17.51
N ASN A 29 -2.07 0.37 -18.47
CA ASN A 29 -2.69 0.79 -19.73
C ASN A 29 -4.02 1.54 -19.53
N LEU A 30 -4.64 1.45 -18.35
CA LEU A 30 -5.85 2.20 -18.02
C LEU A 30 -5.56 3.64 -17.58
N ILE A 31 -4.31 3.95 -17.24
CA ILE A 31 -3.89 5.27 -16.77
C ILE A 31 -3.55 6.14 -17.98
N SER A 32 -4.06 7.36 -18.01
CA SER A 32 -3.75 8.32 -19.08
C SER A 32 -2.25 8.67 -19.10
N HIS A 33 -1.73 9.00 -20.29
CA HIS A 33 -0.32 9.35 -20.48
C HIS A 33 0.13 10.49 -19.55
N ASN A 34 -0.71 11.52 -19.38
CA ASN A 34 -0.42 12.66 -18.50
C ASN A 34 -0.25 12.23 -17.03
N ILE A 35 -1.08 11.31 -16.54
CA ILE A 35 -0.99 10.80 -15.16
C ILE A 35 0.25 9.92 -15.01
N LEU A 36 0.56 9.05 -15.99
CA LEU A 36 1.78 8.24 -15.96
C LEU A 36 3.05 9.11 -15.92
N THR A 37 3.09 10.20 -16.68
CA THR A 37 4.18 11.17 -16.65
C THR A 37 4.32 11.83 -15.29
N LYS A 38 3.21 12.18 -14.63
CA LYS A 38 3.23 12.71 -13.26
C LYS A 38 3.71 11.67 -12.23
N LEU A 39 3.21 10.43 -12.30
CA LEU A 39 3.59 9.35 -11.38
C LEU A 39 5.08 9.02 -11.43
N LYS A 40 5.72 9.17 -12.60
CA LYS A 40 7.16 8.92 -12.79
C LYS A 40 8.05 10.10 -12.36
N ASN A 41 7.48 11.27 -12.07
CA ASN A 41 8.22 12.51 -11.85
C ASN A 41 8.34 12.84 -10.35
N ILE A 42 9.57 12.96 -9.83
CA ILE A 42 9.88 13.46 -8.46
C ILE A 42 10.64 14.81 -8.53
N GLY A 43 10.80 15.37 -9.73
CA GLY A 43 11.55 16.59 -9.97
C GLY A 43 10.74 17.89 -9.83
N PRO A 44 11.23 18.99 -10.42
CA PRO A 44 10.67 20.33 -10.23
C PRO A 44 9.18 20.48 -10.55
N ALA A 45 8.64 19.67 -11.47
CA ALA A 45 7.22 19.71 -11.80
C ALA A 45 6.33 19.27 -10.62
N ARG A 46 6.67 18.16 -9.96
CA ARG A 46 5.95 17.70 -8.77
C ARG A 46 6.07 18.71 -7.63
N ILE A 47 7.25 19.28 -7.43
CA ILE A 47 7.49 20.33 -6.43
C ILE A 47 6.64 21.58 -6.66
N ARG A 48 6.42 21.98 -7.92
CA ARG A 48 5.50 23.07 -8.25
C ARG A 48 4.06 22.71 -7.93
N ASP A 49 3.66 21.48 -8.20
CA ASP A 49 2.32 20.98 -7.86
C ASP A 49 2.08 20.99 -6.33
N LEU A 50 3.11 20.78 -5.50
CA LEU A 50 2.99 20.90 -4.03
C LEU A 50 2.59 22.30 -3.56
N ARG A 51 3.02 23.34 -4.26
CA ARG A 51 2.83 24.74 -3.86
C ARG A 51 1.40 25.24 -4.07
N ARG A 52 0.51 24.45 -4.69
CA ARG A 52 -0.86 24.85 -5.04
C ARG A 52 -1.87 23.76 -4.69
N PRO A 53 -3.03 24.06 -4.09
CA PRO A 53 -3.47 25.35 -3.53
C PRO A 53 -3.09 25.56 -2.05
N HIS A 54 -2.63 24.53 -1.34
CA HIS A 54 -2.44 24.59 0.13
C HIS A 54 -0.98 24.62 0.60
N ASP A 55 -0.02 24.70 -0.33
CA ASP A 55 1.42 24.67 -0.05
C ASP A 55 1.83 23.48 0.82
N THR A 56 1.66 22.27 0.28
CA THR A 56 2.08 21.03 0.93
C THR A 56 3.60 21.05 1.15
N ASN A 57 4.03 20.98 2.42
CA ASN A 57 5.43 21.06 2.77
C ASN A 57 6.16 19.77 2.39
N LEU A 58 5.58 18.61 2.72
CA LEU A 58 6.18 17.29 2.56
C LEU A 58 5.18 16.31 1.93
N GLN A 59 5.65 15.49 0.98
CA GLN A 59 4.92 14.30 0.54
C GLN A 59 5.64 13.03 0.98
N ILE A 60 4.92 12.13 1.64
CA ILE A 60 5.37 10.77 1.88
C ILE A 60 4.94 9.92 0.67
N LEU A 61 5.92 9.55 -0.14
CA LEU A 61 5.74 8.77 -1.35
C LEU A 61 5.72 7.27 -1.03
N SER A 62 4.89 6.52 -1.73
CA SER A 62 5.03 5.07 -1.84
C SER A 62 5.01 4.68 -3.31
N HIS A 63 5.55 3.50 -3.64
CA HIS A 63 5.29 2.92 -4.96
C HIS A 63 3.78 2.72 -5.16
N ILE A 64 3.35 2.66 -6.42
CA ILE A 64 2.02 2.11 -6.73
C ILE A 64 1.88 0.73 -6.07
N PRO A 65 0.71 0.36 -5.51
CA PRO A 65 0.57 -0.90 -4.79
C PRO A 65 0.65 -2.08 -5.76
N VAL A 66 1.79 -2.78 -5.79
CA VAL A 66 2.05 -3.91 -6.67
C VAL A 66 2.63 -5.07 -5.89
N ASP A 67 2.26 -6.29 -6.30
CA ASP A 67 2.80 -7.51 -5.71
C ASP A 67 4.01 -8.01 -6.52
N VAL A 68 5.21 -7.85 -5.97
CA VAL A 68 6.48 -8.13 -6.66
C VAL A 68 7.47 -8.83 -5.73
N SER A 69 8.50 -9.44 -6.32
CA SER A 69 9.52 -10.17 -5.57
C SER A 69 10.31 -9.30 -4.60
N PRO A 70 10.90 -9.88 -3.53
CA PRO A 70 11.79 -9.14 -2.63
C PRO A 70 12.94 -8.42 -3.36
N SER A 71 13.55 -9.07 -4.36
CA SER A 71 14.59 -8.46 -5.19
C SER A 71 14.10 -7.28 -6.01
N THR A 72 12.84 -7.29 -6.45
CA THR A 72 12.21 -6.18 -7.18
C THR A 72 11.85 -5.06 -6.22
N CYS A 73 11.25 -5.35 -5.06
CA CYS A 73 11.03 -4.35 -4.00
C CYS A 73 12.31 -3.58 -3.67
N ARG A 74 13.43 -4.29 -3.49
CA ARG A 74 14.72 -3.68 -3.19
C ARG A 74 15.20 -2.70 -4.27
N ARG A 75 15.11 -3.09 -5.55
CA ARG A 75 15.46 -2.19 -6.67
C ARG A 75 14.56 -0.96 -6.71
N LEU A 76 13.25 -1.16 -6.60
CA LEU A 76 12.27 -0.07 -6.59
C LEU A 76 12.54 0.92 -5.45
N ASN A 77 12.77 0.42 -4.24
CA ASN A 77 13.12 1.22 -3.07
C ASN A 77 14.45 1.97 -3.26
N ASP A 78 15.46 1.35 -3.89
CA ASP A 78 16.72 2.01 -4.22
C ASP A 78 16.51 3.18 -5.20
N THR A 79 15.72 2.98 -6.25
CA THR A 79 15.36 4.00 -7.23
C THR A 79 14.63 5.17 -6.56
N LEU A 80 13.56 4.90 -5.79
CA LEU A 80 12.82 5.96 -5.10
C LEU A 80 13.71 6.74 -4.12
N ALA A 81 14.54 6.05 -3.33
CA ALA A 81 15.46 6.70 -2.41
C ALA A 81 16.49 7.59 -3.14
N SER A 82 16.99 7.16 -4.31
CA SER A 82 17.90 7.95 -5.13
C SER A 82 17.27 9.24 -5.65
N GLN A 83 15.98 9.19 -5.99
CA GLN A 83 15.24 10.37 -6.48
C GLN A 83 14.94 11.36 -5.34
N ILE A 84 14.55 10.84 -4.17
CA ILE A 84 14.27 11.66 -2.99
C ILE A 84 15.53 12.36 -2.48
N HIS A 85 16.72 11.78 -2.67
CA HIS A 85 17.99 12.38 -2.27
C HIS A 85 18.20 13.80 -2.80
N PHE A 86 17.63 14.15 -3.97
CA PHE A 86 17.73 15.50 -4.54
C PHE A 86 16.82 16.53 -3.87
N HIS A 87 15.77 16.08 -3.17
CA HIS A 87 14.74 16.94 -2.57
C HIS A 87 14.26 16.39 -1.21
N PRO A 88 15.16 16.12 -0.25
CA PRO A 88 14.84 15.45 1.01
C PRO A 88 14.01 16.30 1.97
N ASP A 89 13.94 17.61 1.72
CA ASP A 89 13.08 18.56 2.43
C ASP A 89 11.61 18.51 1.93
N ARG A 90 11.38 17.95 0.74
CA ARG A 90 10.05 17.91 0.10
C ARG A 90 9.46 16.51 -0.01
N PHE A 91 10.28 15.46 0.06
CA PHE A 91 9.83 14.09 -0.06
C PHE A 91 10.39 13.18 1.02
N ALA A 92 9.56 12.25 1.48
CA ALA A 92 9.92 11.08 2.26
C ALA A 92 9.34 9.82 1.59
N ALA A 93 9.73 8.62 2.03
CA ALA A 93 9.25 7.38 1.43
C ALA A 93 8.77 6.35 2.44
N LEU A 94 7.75 5.58 2.05
CA LEU A 94 7.46 4.26 2.61
C LEU A 94 8.17 3.19 1.77
N ALA A 95 8.81 2.25 2.44
CA ALA A 95 9.45 1.10 1.79
C ALA A 95 8.38 0.14 1.25
N LEU A 96 8.44 -0.20 -0.04
CA LEU A 96 7.63 -1.31 -0.58
C LEU A 96 8.20 -2.64 -0.05
N LEU A 97 7.33 -3.45 0.55
CA LEU A 97 7.67 -4.74 1.14
C LEU A 97 6.93 -5.87 0.41
N SER A 98 7.64 -6.96 0.11
CA SER A 98 7.05 -8.14 -0.53
C SER A 98 6.49 -9.07 0.54
N THR A 99 5.28 -9.59 0.35
CA THR A 99 4.71 -10.62 1.23
C THR A 99 5.21 -12.02 0.92
N TRP A 100 5.97 -12.20 -0.18
CA TRP A 100 6.42 -13.52 -0.64
C TRP A 100 7.44 -14.17 0.28
N ASP A 101 8.21 -13.35 1.01
CA ASP A 101 9.18 -13.77 2.01
C ASP A 101 9.18 -12.74 3.16
N PRO A 102 8.49 -13.03 4.27
CA PRO A 102 8.40 -12.12 5.41
C PRO A 102 9.75 -11.80 6.06
N LYS A 103 10.74 -12.69 5.98
CA LYS A 103 12.08 -12.45 6.54
C LYS A 103 12.85 -11.44 5.70
N GLU A 104 12.84 -11.61 4.38
CA GLU A 104 13.42 -10.64 3.45
C GLU A 104 12.68 -9.29 3.52
N ALA A 105 11.36 -9.30 3.68
CA ALA A 105 10.57 -8.09 3.90
C ALA A 105 11.00 -7.34 5.18
N ALA A 106 11.18 -8.07 6.28
CA ALA A 106 11.67 -7.51 7.53
C ALA A 106 13.10 -6.93 7.38
N ALA A 107 13.99 -7.65 6.71
CA ALA A 107 15.35 -7.18 6.42
C ALA A 107 15.36 -5.93 5.53
N GLU A 108 14.47 -5.87 4.54
CA GLU A 108 14.32 -4.71 3.67
C GLU A 108 13.75 -3.50 4.42
N LEU A 109 12.78 -3.70 5.31
CA LEU A 109 12.27 -2.63 6.18
C LEU A 109 13.40 -2.04 7.05
N VAL A 110 14.22 -2.90 7.69
CA VAL A 110 15.41 -2.45 8.43
C VAL A 110 16.34 -1.63 7.54
N ARG A 111 16.66 -2.13 6.33
CA ARG A 111 17.58 -1.47 5.40
C ARG A 111 17.03 -0.10 4.98
N CYS A 112 15.76 -0.02 4.61
CA CYS A 112 15.13 1.20 4.15
C CYS A 112 15.02 2.26 5.25
N VAL A 113 14.62 1.88 6.45
CA VAL A 113 14.55 2.82 7.59
C VAL A 113 15.94 3.28 7.99
N ALA A 114 16.88 2.36 8.20
CA ALA A 114 18.20 2.69 8.73
C ALA A 114 19.13 3.38 7.71
N ARG A 115 19.08 2.98 6.43
CA ARG A 115 20.04 3.45 5.41
C ARG A 115 19.43 4.39 4.37
N LYS A 116 18.13 4.27 4.09
CA LYS A 116 17.43 5.09 3.08
C LYS A 116 16.52 6.15 3.68
N LYS A 117 16.42 6.20 5.02
CA LYS A 117 15.58 7.16 5.76
C LYS A 117 14.10 7.05 5.40
N CYS A 118 13.64 5.86 5.00
CA CYS A 118 12.21 5.61 4.86
C CYS A 118 11.51 5.79 6.20
N VAL A 119 10.33 6.39 6.18
CA VAL A 119 9.55 6.75 7.38
C VAL A 119 8.52 5.67 7.75
N GLY A 120 8.57 4.52 7.09
CA GLY A 120 7.63 3.42 7.27
C GLY A 120 7.75 2.37 6.18
N GLY A 121 6.91 1.34 6.27
CA GLY A 121 6.74 0.30 5.27
C GLY A 121 5.37 0.38 4.59
N MET A 122 5.24 -0.31 3.47
CA MET A 122 3.98 -0.52 2.77
C MET A 122 3.89 -2.00 2.39
N LEU A 123 2.83 -2.65 2.85
CA LEU A 123 2.41 -3.96 2.41
C LEU A 123 1.20 -3.82 1.49
N VAL A 124 1.21 -4.61 0.42
CA VAL A 124 0.14 -4.66 -0.57
C VAL A 124 -0.71 -5.90 -0.29
N PHE A 125 -2.01 -5.83 -0.54
CA PHE A 125 -2.91 -6.98 -0.47
C PHE A 125 -3.89 -6.98 -1.64
N GLY A 126 -4.36 -8.15 -2.05
CA GLY A 126 -5.31 -8.30 -3.17
C GLY A 126 -6.77 -7.98 -2.81
N ALA A 127 -7.54 -7.53 -3.80
CA ALA A 127 -8.98 -7.25 -3.70
C ALA A 127 -9.85 -8.52 -3.70
N GLU A 128 -9.42 -9.56 -4.41
CA GLU A 128 -10.07 -10.88 -4.40
C GLU A 128 -9.50 -11.65 -3.22
N GLY A 129 -10.29 -11.68 -2.15
CA GLY A 129 -9.82 -11.83 -0.79
C GLY A 129 -8.87 -13.00 -0.59
N MET A 130 -7.72 -12.73 0.04
CA MET A 130 -7.02 -13.66 0.93
C MET A 130 -6.59 -15.03 0.34
N GLN A 131 -6.82 -15.27 -0.95
CA GLN A 131 -6.54 -16.47 -1.74
C GLN A 131 -6.14 -15.96 -3.13
N GLY A 132 -4.85 -15.79 -3.38
CA GLY A 132 -4.39 -15.31 -4.68
C GLY A 132 -2.97 -14.77 -4.69
N MET A 133 -2.43 -14.38 -3.51
CA MET A 133 -0.98 -14.22 -3.37
C MET A 133 -0.35 -15.60 -3.38
N GLN A 134 0.13 -16.03 -4.55
CA GLN A 134 1.01 -17.20 -4.67
C GLN A 134 2.36 -16.87 -4.00
N GLY A 135 2.41 -17.07 -2.68
CA GLY A 135 3.56 -16.81 -1.83
C GLY A 135 3.17 -16.84 -0.36
N ASN A 136 2.94 -18.04 0.20
CA ASN A 136 2.93 -18.51 1.59
C ASN A 136 2.57 -17.67 2.83
N GLY A 137 2.23 -16.38 2.76
CA GLY A 137 1.95 -15.59 3.97
C GLY A 137 0.74 -14.70 3.81
N LYS A 138 -0.37 -15.06 4.47
CA LYS A 138 -1.39 -14.07 4.81
C LYS A 138 -0.78 -13.07 5.78
N VAL A 139 -1.20 -11.81 5.72
CA VAL A 139 -0.60 -10.73 6.55
C VAL A 139 -0.73 -10.97 8.06
N TRP A 140 -1.62 -11.88 8.49
CA TRP A 140 -1.79 -12.29 9.89
C TRP A 140 -1.06 -13.60 10.26
N ASP A 141 -0.38 -14.26 9.32
CA ASP A 141 0.37 -15.48 9.60
C ASP A 141 1.58 -15.20 10.49
N ARG A 142 1.99 -16.20 11.28
CA ARG A 142 3.09 -16.07 12.25
C ARG A 142 4.43 -15.69 11.61
N GLU A 143 4.65 -16.02 10.34
CA GLU A 143 5.87 -15.61 9.64
C GLU A 143 5.96 -14.08 9.48
N MET A 144 4.82 -13.40 9.38
CA MET A 144 4.75 -11.93 9.29
C MET A 144 5.10 -11.22 10.59
N ASP A 145 5.15 -11.93 11.73
CA ASP A 145 5.67 -11.41 13.00
C ASP A 145 7.10 -10.85 12.83
N ALA A 146 7.88 -11.36 11.86
CA ALA A 146 9.19 -10.79 11.51
C ALA A 146 9.10 -9.32 11.05
N VAL A 147 8.11 -8.98 10.23
CA VAL A 147 7.88 -7.62 9.74
C VAL A 147 7.29 -6.75 10.85
N TRP A 148 6.30 -7.27 11.58
CA TRP A 148 5.64 -6.54 12.67
C TRP A 148 6.59 -6.20 13.81
N SER A 149 7.45 -7.14 14.21
CA SER A 149 8.49 -6.93 15.21
C SER A 149 9.48 -5.84 14.78
N VAL A 150 9.88 -5.81 13.51
CA VAL A 150 10.77 -4.75 12.99
C VAL A 150 10.06 -3.40 13.00
N ALA A 151 8.82 -3.33 12.51
CA ALA A 151 8.05 -2.10 12.46
C ALA A 151 7.88 -1.49 13.86
N GLU A 152 7.52 -2.33 14.84
CA GLU A 152 7.40 -1.91 16.23
C GLU A 152 8.75 -1.47 16.83
N ARG A 153 9.81 -2.28 16.65
CA ARG A 153 11.15 -1.97 17.18
C ARG A 153 11.70 -0.65 16.65
N PHE A 154 11.49 -0.36 15.37
CA PHE A 154 11.89 0.90 14.75
C PHE A 154 10.87 2.03 14.95
N ASN A 155 9.73 1.74 15.58
CA ASN A 155 8.64 2.68 15.83
C ASN A 155 8.13 3.36 14.55
N VAL A 156 8.11 2.61 13.44
CA VAL A 156 7.65 3.09 12.14
C VAL A 156 6.32 2.47 11.75
N PRO A 157 5.42 3.23 11.09
CA PRO A 157 4.17 2.69 10.60
C PRO A 157 4.35 1.72 9.43
N VAL A 158 3.40 0.78 9.31
CA VAL A 158 3.19 -0.02 8.09
C VAL A 158 1.86 0.34 7.47
N ALA A 159 1.89 0.86 6.25
CA ALA A 159 0.69 1.12 5.46
C ALA A 159 0.18 -0.17 4.83
N LEU A 160 -1.11 -0.44 5.00
CA LEU A 160 -1.80 -1.51 4.29
C LEU A 160 -2.50 -0.87 3.08
N ARG A 161 -2.10 -1.27 1.87
CA ARG A 161 -2.69 -0.75 0.63
C ARG A 161 -3.29 -1.85 -0.23
N VAL A 162 -4.44 -1.54 -0.82
CA VAL A 162 -5.04 -2.42 -1.82
C VAL A 162 -4.17 -2.40 -3.07
N MET A 163 -3.92 -3.58 -3.63
CA MET A 163 -3.22 -3.75 -4.90
C MET A 163 -3.88 -2.93 -5.99
N PHE A 164 -3.07 -2.35 -6.89
CA PHE A 164 -3.58 -1.72 -8.09
C PHE A 164 -4.30 -2.78 -8.95
N PRO A 165 -5.41 -2.44 -9.65
CA PRO A 165 -6.16 -3.41 -10.44
C PRO A 165 -5.25 -4.14 -11.43
N THR A 166 -5.35 -5.46 -11.45
CA THR A 166 -4.61 -6.28 -12.43
C THR A 166 -5.35 -6.34 -13.75
N ARG A 167 -4.64 -6.68 -14.83
CA ARG A 167 -5.27 -6.90 -16.15
C ARG A 167 -6.33 -8.00 -16.10
N GLY A 168 -6.08 -9.06 -15.33
CA GLY A 168 -7.06 -10.14 -15.11
C GLY A 168 -8.37 -9.60 -14.52
N GLN A 169 -8.28 -8.88 -13.39
CA GLN A 169 -9.46 -8.34 -12.70
C GLN A 169 -10.26 -7.37 -13.56
N VAL A 170 -9.58 -6.57 -14.39
CA VAL A 170 -10.26 -5.65 -15.31
C VAL A 170 -11.14 -6.44 -16.27
N ASN A 171 -10.58 -7.48 -16.89
CA ASN A 171 -11.27 -8.28 -17.91
C ASN A 171 -12.36 -9.20 -17.32
N THR A 172 -12.17 -9.73 -16.12
CA THR A 172 -13.10 -10.73 -15.55
C THR A 172 -14.13 -10.14 -14.60
N GLN A 173 -13.76 -9.11 -13.83
CA GLN A 173 -14.60 -8.54 -12.79
C GLN A 173 -15.21 -7.21 -13.25
N TYR A 174 -14.37 -6.25 -13.65
CA TYR A 174 -14.85 -4.90 -13.92
C TYR A 174 -15.66 -4.79 -15.21
N GLU A 175 -15.26 -5.48 -16.29
CA GLU A 175 -16.03 -5.48 -17.54
C GLU A 175 -17.49 -5.96 -17.33
N SER A 176 -17.73 -6.85 -16.37
CA SER A 176 -19.08 -7.33 -16.05
C SER A 176 -19.99 -6.29 -15.38
N PHE A 177 -19.42 -5.26 -14.75
CA PHE A 177 -20.18 -4.23 -14.04
C PHE A 177 -20.69 -3.10 -14.95
N PHE A 178 -20.23 -3.04 -16.20
CA PHE A 178 -20.53 -1.93 -17.10
C PHE A 178 -21.01 -2.43 -18.47
N PRO A 179 -21.76 -1.60 -19.22
CA PRO A 179 -22.06 -1.90 -20.61
C PRO A 179 -20.76 -2.13 -21.41
N PRO A 180 -20.78 -3.02 -22.42
CA PRO A 180 -19.62 -3.25 -23.30
C PRO A 180 -19.07 -1.94 -23.87
N ASN A 181 -17.73 -1.80 -23.88
CA ASN A 181 -17.02 -0.62 -24.38
C ASN A 181 -17.36 0.71 -23.67
N SER A 182 -17.77 0.66 -22.40
CA SER A 182 -18.04 1.87 -21.61
C SER A 182 -16.81 2.81 -21.60
N PRO A 183 -16.93 4.05 -22.10
CA PRO A 183 -15.78 4.97 -22.22
C PRO A 183 -15.26 5.46 -20.86
N VAL A 184 -16.04 5.25 -19.79
CA VAL A 184 -15.69 5.66 -18.42
C VAL A 184 -15.06 4.55 -17.60
N LEU A 185 -15.08 3.30 -18.08
CA LEU A 185 -14.62 2.12 -17.34
C LEU A 185 -13.22 2.33 -16.76
N HIS A 186 -12.27 2.71 -17.61
CA HIS A 186 -10.86 2.86 -17.21
C HIS A 186 -10.68 3.96 -16.15
N SER A 187 -11.38 5.09 -16.31
CA SER A 187 -11.35 6.20 -15.35
C SER A 187 -11.95 5.79 -14.01
N LEU A 188 -13.08 5.07 -14.02
CA LEU A 188 -13.72 4.59 -12.78
C LEU A 188 -12.85 3.55 -12.07
N VAL A 189 -12.31 2.58 -12.81
CA VAL A 189 -11.41 1.56 -12.24
C VAL A 189 -10.18 2.22 -11.62
N THR A 190 -9.47 3.07 -12.35
CA THR A 190 -8.21 3.65 -11.85
C THR A 190 -8.39 4.62 -10.67
N ASN A 191 -9.54 5.27 -10.53
CA ASN A 191 -9.79 6.25 -9.45
C ASN A 191 -10.58 5.69 -8.27
N LEU A 192 -11.47 4.72 -8.50
CA LEU A 192 -12.38 4.20 -7.47
C LEU A 192 -12.03 2.79 -7.01
N HIS A 193 -11.08 2.10 -7.66
CA HIS A 193 -10.70 0.73 -7.28
C HIS A 193 -10.39 0.62 -5.79
N SER A 194 -9.46 1.43 -5.26
CA SER A 194 -9.04 1.31 -3.86
C SER A 194 -10.16 1.58 -2.85
N ALA A 195 -11.16 2.39 -3.20
CA ALA A 195 -12.33 2.61 -2.35
C ALA A 195 -13.35 1.46 -2.47
N HIS A 196 -13.47 0.89 -3.67
CA HIS A 196 -14.33 -0.25 -3.96
C HIS A 196 -13.82 -1.55 -3.33
N THR A 197 -12.50 -1.75 -3.28
CA THR A 197 -11.87 -3.02 -2.90
C THR A 197 -11.24 -3.02 -1.52
N ALA A 198 -11.15 -1.86 -0.85
CA ALA A 198 -10.73 -1.80 0.54
C ALA A 198 -11.77 -2.51 1.43
N SER A 199 -11.28 -3.37 2.33
CA SER A 199 -12.13 -4.17 3.20
C SER A 199 -11.70 -4.04 4.67
N PRO A 200 -12.65 -3.89 5.61
CA PRO A 200 -12.33 -3.87 7.04
C PRO A 200 -11.76 -5.22 7.50
N PHE A 201 -12.04 -6.31 6.78
CA PHE A 201 -11.61 -7.65 7.17
C PHE A 201 -10.10 -7.83 7.28
N GLN A 202 -9.29 -7.01 6.59
CA GLN A 202 -7.83 -7.11 6.72
C GLN A 202 -7.36 -6.72 8.12
N VAL A 203 -7.88 -5.62 8.65
CA VAL A 203 -7.53 -5.16 9.99
C VAL A 203 -8.17 -6.05 11.03
N LEU A 204 -9.41 -6.48 10.79
CA LEU A 204 -10.08 -7.44 11.68
C LEU A 204 -9.33 -8.77 11.74
N ALA A 205 -8.77 -9.26 10.63
CA ALA A 205 -7.96 -10.47 10.62
C ALA A 205 -6.66 -10.29 11.42
N LEU A 206 -6.00 -9.12 11.35
CA LEU A 206 -4.85 -8.82 12.19
C LEU A 206 -5.23 -8.77 13.68
N TYR A 207 -6.37 -8.14 13.99
CA TYR A 207 -6.91 -8.03 15.33
C TYR A 207 -7.24 -9.40 15.92
N THR A 208 -8.05 -10.22 15.22
CA THR A 208 -8.46 -11.54 15.70
C THR A 208 -7.31 -12.56 15.73
N ALA A 209 -6.26 -12.34 14.93
CA ALA A 209 -5.03 -13.11 15.02
C ALA A 209 -4.12 -12.69 16.19
N GLY A 210 -4.52 -11.72 17.02
CA GLY A 210 -3.78 -11.25 18.18
C GLY A 210 -2.45 -10.55 17.82
N ILE A 211 -2.38 -9.90 16.65
CA ILE A 211 -1.16 -9.20 16.21
C ILE A 211 -0.85 -8.03 17.15
N PHE A 212 -1.88 -7.27 17.54
CA PHE A 212 -1.73 -6.11 18.43
C PHE A 212 -1.42 -6.53 19.88
N ASP A 213 -1.80 -7.73 20.31
CA ASP A 213 -1.35 -8.29 21.60
C ASP A 213 0.15 -8.56 21.63
N ARG A 214 0.67 -9.09 20.51
CA ARG A 214 2.09 -9.41 20.38
C ARG A 214 2.95 -8.18 20.13
N PHE A 215 2.38 -7.19 19.45
CA PHE A 215 3.04 -5.94 19.05
C PHE A 215 2.17 -4.73 19.43
N PRO A 216 2.03 -4.43 20.74
CA PRO A 216 1.10 -3.41 21.25
C PRO A 216 1.44 -1.97 20.85
N LYS A 217 2.65 -1.72 20.35
CA LYS A 217 3.08 -0.41 19.84
C LYS A 217 3.11 -0.36 18.31
N LEU A 218 2.66 -1.41 17.63
CA LEU A 218 2.57 -1.46 16.17
C LEU A 218 1.62 -0.36 15.65
N LYS A 219 2.07 0.34 14.61
CA LYS A 219 1.28 1.39 13.96
C LYS A 219 0.90 0.94 12.56
N ILE A 220 -0.40 0.89 12.29
CA ILE A 220 -0.94 0.56 10.98
C ILE A 220 -1.53 1.82 10.34
N LEU A 221 -1.20 2.08 9.07
CA LEU A 221 -1.84 3.13 8.29
C LEU A 221 -2.84 2.52 7.33
N LEU A 222 -4.09 2.98 7.44
CA LEU A 222 -5.18 2.56 6.57
C LEU A 222 -5.45 3.64 5.53
N SER A 223 -5.58 3.23 4.28
CA SER A 223 -5.97 4.11 3.17
C SER A 223 -7.50 4.11 3.00
N SER A 224 -8.01 4.74 1.94
CA SER A 224 -9.41 4.63 1.50
C SER A 224 -10.46 4.79 2.62
N ASN A 225 -10.47 5.94 3.31
CA ASN A 225 -11.39 6.24 4.42
C ASN A 225 -11.38 5.20 5.56
N GLY A 226 -10.22 4.64 5.87
CA GLY A 226 -10.05 3.68 6.96
C GLY A 226 -10.65 2.30 6.66
N HIS A 227 -10.74 1.91 5.38
CA HIS A 227 -11.36 0.65 4.93
C HIS A 227 -12.78 0.45 5.50
N SER A 228 -13.55 1.55 5.60
CA SER A 228 -14.90 1.59 6.17
C SER A 228 -15.01 1.25 7.66
N ILE A 229 -13.88 1.00 8.36
CA ILE A 229 -13.88 0.68 9.79
C ILE A 229 -14.54 1.78 10.63
N PRO A 230 -14.25 3.08 10.45
CA PRO A 230 -14.88 4.12 11.29
C PRO A 230 -16.41 4.06 11.25
N THR A 231 -16.99 3.87 10.06
CA THR A 231 -18.44 3.75 9.88
C THR A 231 -19.01 2.45 10.43
N LEU A 232 -18.23 1.36 10.40
CA LEU A 232 -18.67 0.03 10.85
C LEU A 232 -18.34 -0.27 12.31
N LEU A 233 -17.62 0.63 13.00
CA LEU A 233 -17.09 0.40 14.34
C LEU A 233 -18.15 -0.04 15.36
N PRO A 234 -19.37 0.55 15.42
CA PRO A 234 -20.41 0.09 16.35
C PRO A 234 -20.83 -1.37 16.11
N LYS A 235 -20.94 -1.78 14.83
CA LYS A 235 -21.30 -3.15 14.45
C LYS A 235 -20.18 -4.13 14.77
N ILE A 236 -18.94 -3.75 14.47
CA ILE A 236 -17.75 -4.55 14.78
C ILE A 236 -17.66 -4.79 16.29
N SER A 237 -17.81 -3.74 17.10
CA SER A 237 -17.75 -3.82 18.56
C SER A 237 -18.80 -4.78 19.12
N ALA A 238 -20.06 -4.67 18.67
CA ALA A 238 -21.12 -5.57 19.09
C ALA A 238 -20.85 -7.04 18.72
N LEU A 239 -20.29 -7.30 17.54
CA LEU A 239 -19.93 -8.65 17.10
C LEU A 239 -18.79 -9.25 17.94
N LEU A 240 -17.77 -8.46 18.28
CA LEU A 240 -16.66 -8.91 19.12
C LEU A 240 -17.14 -9.21 20.54
N GLN A 241 -18.01 -8.37 21.13
CA GLN A 241 -18.59 -8.60 22.45
C GLN A 241 -19.45 -9.85 22.51
N ALA A 242 -20.18 -10.17 21.45
CA ALA A 242 -20.98 -11.39 21.36
C ALA A 242 -20.13 -12.68 21.22
N ASN A 243 -18.83 -12.56 20.94
CA ASN A 243 -17.91 -13.68 20.74
C ASN A 243 -16.68 -13.55 21.67
N PRO A 244 -16.84 -13.78 22.99
CA PRO A 244 -15.81 -13.53 24.00
C PRO A 244 -14.58 -14.44 23.89
N SER A 245 -14.61 -15.46 23.02
CA SER A 245 -13.46 -16.30 22.68
C SER A 245 -12.41 -15.58 21.85
N ILE A 246 -12.72 -14.40 21.30
CA ILE A 246 -11.76 -13.57 20.57
C ILE A 246 -10.95 -12.78 21.61
N PRO A 247 -9.61 -12.88 21.62
CA PRO A 247 -8.79 -12.15 22.59
C PRO A 247 -9.02 -10.63 22.47
N PRO A 248 -8.98 -9.88 23.60
CA PRO A 248 -8.97 -8.43 23.55
C PRO A 248 -7.67 -7.99 22.90
N GLY A 249 -7.74 -7.21 21.81
CA GLY A 249 -6.57 -6.72 21.08
C GLY A 249 -6.23 -5.27 21.36
#